data_AF-A0AAV1E3P9-F1
#
_entry.id   AF-A0AAV1E3P9-F1
#
_cell.length_a   1.000
_cell.length_b   1.000
_cell.length_c   1.000
_cell.angle_alpha   90.00
_cell.angle_beta   90.00
_cell.angle_gamma   90.00
#
_symmetry.space_group_name_H-M   'P 1'
#
loop_
_entity.id
_entity.type
_entity.pdbx_description
1 polymer ?
#
loop_
_entity_poly.entity_id
_entity_poly.type
_entity_poly.pdbx_seq_one_letter_code
_entity_poly.pdbx_strand_id
1 'polypeptide(L)'
;MGSITPPELLVVDFTKGLKPGSPAWSSACNDIRRGLEYHGCFIAIYDKISPELDKSIFKAADELFDLPLELKIKNVNEKPYHGYVGQISFVPLHEGLGIDYSTTEEGVDSFINIMWPQGNKSFRETSFAFAKTVAKLDEMVIRMLFESYGAEKHSESHIDSSTYLLRYLKYRAPEMNETSMAFPSHTDKSFLTILYQNHVSGLEIKTRDGVWMNVNFPPKSFVVMAGDACQVLFSISLNHYI
;
A
#
# COMPACT_ATOMS: atom_id res chain seq x y z
N MET A 1 10.84 -17.00 32.60
CA MET A 1 9.88 -16.40 31.66
C MET A 1 10.61 -16.26 30.34
N GLY A 2 10.30 -17.10 29.35
CA GLY A 2 10.90 -16.96 28.02
C GLY A 2 10.33 -15.70 27.38
N SER A 3 11.19 -14.77 26.94
CA SER A 3 10.73 -13.64 26.13
C SER A 3 10.18 -14.23 24.83
N ILE A 4 8.87 -14.15 24.65
CA ILE A 4 8.25 -14.46 23.37
C ILE A 4 8.69 -13.33 22.44
N THR A 5 9.69 -13.59 21.61
CA THR A 5 10.03 -12.69 20.50
C THR A 5 8.75 -12.53 19.68
N PRO A 6 8.26 -11.31 19.44
CA PRO A 6 7.10 -11.10 18.58
C PRO A 6 7.34 -11.78 17.23
N PRO A 7 6.33 -12.41 16.61
CA PRO A 7 6.49 -13.00 15.29
C PRO A 7 7.00 -11.92 14.32
N GLU A 8 8.16 -12.17 13.72
CA GLU A 8 8.75 -11.27 12.73
C GLU A 8 8.15 -11.57 11.36
N LEU A 9 7.75 -10.54 10.62
CA LEU A 9 7.21 -10.70 9.27
C LEU A 9 8.29 -11.22 8.32
N LEU A 10 7.88 -12.06 7.37
CA LEU A 10 8.77 -12.51 6.30
C LEU A 10 9.26 -11.31 5.49
N VAL A 11 10.56 -11.32 5.17
CA VAL A 11 11.21 -10.26 4.40
C VAL A 11 11.67 -10.83 3.06
N VAL A 12 11.24 -10.20 1.97
CA VAL A 12 11.62 -10.56 0.60
C VAL A 12 12.43 -9.40 0.02
N ASP A 13 13.66 -9.70 -0.41
CA ASP A 13 14.61 -8.70 -0.90
C ASP A 13 14.66 -8.66 -2.43
N PHE A 14 13.99 -7.67 -3.01
CA PHE A 14 13.91 -7.44 -4.46
C PHE A 14 15.16 -6.75 -5.02
N THR A 15 16.10 -6.30 -4.18
CA THR A 15 17.35 -5.67 -4.63
C THR A 15 18.34 -6.69 -5.20
N LYS A 16 18.15 -7.98 -4.89
CA LYS A 16 19.01 -9.09 -5.32
C LYS A 16 18.89 -9.48 -6.80
N GLY A 17 18.07 -8.76 -7.58
CA GLY A 17 17.89 -9.04 -9.00
C GLY A 17 17.27 -10.42 -9.23
N LEU A 18 16.09 -10.66 -8.66
CA LEU A 18 15.36 -11.92 -8.76
C LEU A 18 14.97 -12.20 -10.22
N LYS A 19 15.62 -13.19 -10.84
CA LYS A 19 15.38 -13.58 -12.24
C LYS A 19 14.42 -14.77 -12.31
N PRO A 20 13.36 -14.73 -13.13
CA PRO A 20 12.45 -15.87 -13.34
C PRO A 20 13.21 -17.18 -13.62
N GLY A 21 12.77 -18.27 -12.99
CA GLY A 21 13.38 -19.59 -13.11
C GLY A 21 14.68 -19.82 -12.32
N SER A 22 15.22 -18.80 -11.65
CA SER A 22 16.37 -18.98 -10.76
C SER A 22 15.98 -19.56 -9.39
N PRO A 23 16.89 -20.25 -8.66
CA PRO A 23 16.59 -20.72 -7.30
C PRO A 23 16.18 -19.59 -6.34
N ALA A 24 16.76 -18.40 -6.50
CA ALA A 24 16.40 -17.23 -5.70
C ALA A 24 14.96 -16.76 -5.98
N TRP A 25 14.53 -16.81 -7.24
CA TRP A 25 13.14 -16.51 -7.62
C TRP A 25 12.18 -17.53 -7.03
N SER A 26 12.44 -18.83 -7.20
CA SER A 26 11.57 -19.87 -6.61
C SER A 26 11.50 -19.79 -5.08
N SER A 27 12.60 -19.42 -4.41
CA SER A 27 12.57 -19.12 -2.97
C SER A 27 11.66 -17.94 -2.67
N ALA A 28 11.81 -16.82 -3.39
CA ALA A 28 10.97 -15.64 -3.22
C ALA A 28 9.48 -15.92 -3.48
N CYS A 29 9.14 -16.71 -4.49
CA CYS A 29 7.77 -17.18 -4.74
C CYS A 29 7.18 -17.90 -3.51
N ASN A 30 7.96 -18.79 -2.89
CA ASN A 30 7.53 -19.49 -1.68
C ASN A 30 7.41 -18.56 -0.48
N ASP A 31 8.36 -17.64 -0.28
CA ASP A 31 8.33 -16.71 0.84
C ASP A 31 7.17 -15.71 0.75
N ILE A 32 6.90 -15.19 -0.46
CA ILE A 32 5.72 -14.34 -0.73
C ILE A 32 4.44 -15.11 -0.41
N ARG A 33 4.28 -16.31 -0.97
CA ARG A 33 3.09 -17.12 -0.72
C ARG A 33 2.89 -17.38 0.77
N ARG A 34 3.95 -17.78 1.49
CA ARG A 34 3.90 -18.00 2.93
C ARG A 34 3.59 -16.72 3.71
N GLY A 35 4.18 -15.58 3.35
CA GLY A 35 3.90 -14.30 4.01
C GLY A 35 2.41 -13.96 3.93
N LEU A 36 1.86 -14.02 2.72
CA LEU A 36 0.45 -13.75 2.48
C LEU A 36 -0.48 -14.79 3.13
N GLU A 37 -0.13 -16.08 3.09
CA GLU A 37 -0.94 -17.16 3.70
C GLU A 37 -0.97 -17.09 5.24
N TYR A 38 0.18 -16.84 5.88
CA TYR A 38 0.32 -16.95 7.33
C TYR A 38 0.11 -15.62 8.07
N HIS A 39 0.55 -14.51 7.50
CA HIS A 39 0.50 -13.19 8.14
C HIS A 39 -0.45 -12.22 7.43
N GLY A 40 -0.96 -12.59 6.25
CA GLY A 40 -1.68 -11.65 5.38
C GLY A 40 -0.78 -10.64 4.68
N CYS A 41 0.51 -10.60 5.01
CA CYS A 41 1.47 -9.64 4.47
C CYS A 41 2.93 -10.12 4.57
N PHE A 42 3.83 -9.39 3.92
CA PHE A 42 5.27 -9.52 4.06
C PHE A 42 5.95 -8.16 3.85
N ILE A 43 7.22 -8.05 4.28
CA ILE A 43 8.07 -6.88 4.03
C ILE A 43 8.79 -7.07 2.70
N ALA A 44 8.69 -6.11 1.80
CA ALA A 44 9.45 -6.05 0.56
C ALA A 44 10.57 -5.01 0.68
N ILE A 45 11.83 -5.42 0.56
CA ILE A 45 12.95 -4.49 0.39
C ILE A 45 13.07 -4.17 -1.10
N TYR A 46 12.96 -2.88 -1.46
CA TYR A 46 12.90 -2.47 -2.87
C TYR A 46 13.59 -1.11 -3.06
N ASP A 47 14.61 -1.09 -3.92
CA ASP A 47 15.56 0.02 -4.07
C ASP A 47 15.27 0.94 -5.27
N LYS A 48 14.15 0.75 -5.96
CA LYS A 48 13.83 1.53 -7.17
C LYS A 48 13.22 2.90 -6.89
N ILE A 49 12.84 3.18 -5.65
CA ILE A 49 12.56 4.56 -5.22
C ILE A 49 13.89 5.26 -4.99
N SER A 50 14.20 6.26 -5.82
CA SER A 50 15.39 7.09 -5.62
C SER A 50 15.25 7.96 -4.37
N PRO A 51 16.34 8.39 -3.74
CA PRO A 51 16.29 9.31 -2.60
C PRO A 51 15.56 10.63 -2.91
N GLU A 52 15.60 11.08 -4.16
CA GLU A 52 14.89 12.28 -4.63
C GLU A 52 13.38 12.02 -4.70
N LEU A 53 12.97 10.85 -5.20
CA LEU A 53 11.56 10.47 -5.28
C LEU A 53 10.96 10.22 -3.90
N ASP A 54 11.70 9.58 -2.99
CA ASP A 54 11.34 9.40 -1.58
C ASP A 54 11.05 10.75 -0.89
N LYS A 55 11.96 11.71 -1.00
CA LYS A 55 11.73 13.05 -0.44
C LYS A 55 10.56 13.77 -1.11
N SER A 56 10.45 13.64 -2.43
CA SER A 56 9.42 14.33 -3.20
C SER A 56 8.03 13.79 -2.89
N ILE A 57 7.85 12.48 -2.67
CA ILE A 57 6.52 11.90 -2.42
C ILE A 57 5.95 12.36 -1.07
N PHE A 58 6.78 12.48 -0.03
CA PHE A 58 6.33 13.01 1.26
C PHE A 58 6.11 14.52 1.22
N LYS A 59 6.95 15.27 0.49
CA LYS A 59 6.70 16.70 0.25
C LYS A 59 5.39 16.92 -0.52
N ALA A 60 5.10 16.09 -1.51
CA ALA A 60 3.85 16.12 -2.27
C ALA A 60 2.65 15.84 -1.35
N ALA A 61 2.78 14.90 -0.40
CA ALA A 61 1.78 14.66 0.62
C ALA A 61 1.53 15.91 1.48
N ASP A 62 2.59 16.56 1.97
CA ASP A 62 2.46 17.81 2.75
C ASP A 62 1.73 18.90 1.96
N GLU A 63 2.16 19.16 0.71
CA GLU A 63 1.52 20.13 -0.19
C GLU A 63 0.04 19.82 -0.44
N LEU A 64 -0.32 18.53 -0.56
CA LEU A 64 -1.70 18.09 -0.76
C LEU A 64 -2.56 18.33 0.48
N PHE A 65 -2.07 17.97 1.66
CA PHE A 65 -2.83 18.09 2.89
C PHE A 65 -2.96 19.55 3.39
N ASP A 66 -2.04 20.43 2.96
CA ASP A 66 -2.09 21.88 3.21
C ASP A 66 -3.12 22.62 2.32
N LEU A 67 -3.71 21.96 1.31
CA LEU A 67 -4.79 22.54 0.53
C LEU A 67 -6.02 22.86 1.39
N PRO A 68 -6.78 23.93 1.04
CA PRO A 68 -8.06 24.21 1.65
C PRO A 68 -9.01 23.00 1.57
N LEU A 69 -9.75 22.78 2.64
CA LEU A 69 -10.73 21.70 2.73
C LEU A 69 -11.73 21.73 1.56
N GLU A 70 -12.14 22.92 1.14
CA GLU A 70 -13.12 23.13 0.06
C GLU A 70 -12.63 22.60 -1.30
N LEU A 71 -11.31 22.47 -1.49
CA LEU A 71 -10.74 21.78 -2.64
C LEU A 71 -10.68 20.28 -2.41
N LYS A 72 -10.19 19.85 -1.25
CA LYS A 72 -10.02 18.42 -0.91
C LYS A 72 -11.34 17.65 -1.02
N ILE A 73 -12.46 18.19 -0.51
CA ILE A 73 -13.79 17.54 -0.58
C ILE A 73 -14.33 17.37 -2.01
N LYS A 74 -13.75 18.04 -3.01
CA LYS A 74 -14.12 17.86 -4.43
C LYS A 74 -13.50 16.60 -5.04
N ASN A 75 -12.53 15.96 -4.38
CA ASN A 75 -12.03 14.64 -4.77
C ASN A 75 -13.09 13.59 -4.43
N VAL A 76 -14.10 13.46 -5.29
CA VAL A 76 -15.19 12.48 -5.15
C VAL A 76 -14.96 11.30 -6.08
N ASN A 77 -15.40 10.11 -5.68
CA ASN A 77 -15.38 8.90 -6.49
C ASN A 77 -16.60 8.04 -6.15
N GLU A 78 -17.16 7.35 -7.15
CA GLU A 78 -18.27 6.42 -6.95
C GLU A 78 -17.85 5.18 -6.15
N LYS A 79 -16.58 4.77 -6.26
CA LYS A 79 -15.99 3.69 -5.47
C LYS A 79 -15.71 4.21 -4.05
N PRO A 80 -16.23 3.56 -3.00
CA PRO A 80 -15.97 3.95 -1.62
C PRO A 80 -14.48 4.06 -1.31
N TYR A 81 -14.08 5.11 -0.60
CA TYR A 81 -12.69 5.35 -0.16
C TYR A 81 -11.65 5.65 -1.27
N HIS A 82 -12.06 5.77 -2.53
CA HIS A 82 -11.16 6.21 -3.63
C HIS A 82 -11.02 7.74 -3.74
N GLY A 83 -11.90 8.49 -3.08
CA GLY A 83 -11.86 9.96 -3.02
C GLY A 83 -11.32 10.47 -1.67
N TYR A 84 -11.75 11.69 -1.31
CA TYR A 84 -11.48 12.32 -0.03
C TYR A 84 -12.22 11.57 1.09
N VAL A 85 -11.47 11.24 2.14
CA VAL A 85 -11.96 10.63 3.37
C VAL A 85 -11.40 11.44 4.53
N GLY A 86 -12.26 12.20 5.22
CA GLY A 86 -11.86 13.03 6.34
C GLY A 86 -13.08 13.68 6.99
N GLN A 87 -12.88 14.31 8.15
CA GLN A 87 -13.95 14.93 8.96
C GLN A 87 -15.07 13.96 9.39
N ILE A 88 -14.75 12.68 9.51
CA ILE A 88 -15.67 11.67 10.01
C ILE A 88 -15.49 11.58 11.52
N SER A 89 -16.56 11.83 12.28
CA SER A 89 -16.53 11.95 13.74
C SER A 89 -15.97 10.72 14.46
N PHE A 90 -16.16 9.52 13.91
CA PHE A 90 -15.65 8.26 14.49
C PHE A 90 -14.24 7.87 14.02
N VAL A 91 -13.62 8.61 13.09
CA VAL A 91 -12.20 8.47 12.69
C VAL A 91 -11.51 9.85 12.65
N PRO A 92 -11.51 10.60 13.76
CA PRO A 92 -11.16 12.03 13.76
C PRO A 92 -9.67 12.31 13.53
N LEU A 93 -8.83 11.27 13.54
CA LEU A 93 -7.39 11.38 13.32
C LEU A 93 -6.99 11.23 11.85
N HIS A 94 -7.87 10.65 11.01
CA HIS A 94 -7.57 10.26 9.63
C HIS A 94 -8.02 11.31 8.63
N GLU A 95 -7.14 11.58 7.67
CA GLU A 95 -7.45 12.26 6.42
C GLU A 95 -6.79 11.51 5.26
N GLY A 96 -7.51 11.31 4.16
CA GLY A 96 -6.98 10.63 2.99
C GLY A 96 -7.57 11.13 1.69
N LEU A 97 -6.77 11.09 0.62
CA LEU A 97 -7.17 11.42 -0.74
C LEU A 97 -6.64 10.35 -1.70
N GLY A 98 -7.40 10.07 -2.74
CA GLY A 98 -7.07 9.04 -3.73
C GLY A 98 -6.92 9.60 -5.14
N ILE A 99 -5.90 9.10 -5.84
CA ILE A 99 -5.69 9.26 -7.28
C ILE A 99 -6.09 7.93 -7.94
N ASP A 100 -7.32 7.86 -8.46
CA ASP A 100 -7.78 6.68 -9.21
C ASP A 100 -7.04 6.61 -10.55
N TYR A 101 -6.72 5.41 -11.02
CA TYR A 101 -5.90 5.19 -12.22
C TYR A 101 -4.55 5.91 -12.15
N SER A 102 -3.85 5.87 -11.00
CA SER A 102 -2.64 6.64 -10.71
C SER A 102 -1.44 6.33 -11.62
N THR A 103 -1.52 5.29 -12.46
CA THR A 103 -0.49 4.90 -13.43
C THR A 103 -0.81 5.34 -14.87
N THR A 104 -1.93 6.02 -15.10
CA THR A 104 -2.28 6.66 -16.39
C THR A 104 -2.16 8.17 -16.31
N GLU A 105 -1.87 8.82 -17.45
CA GLU A 105 -1.78 10.29 -17.49
C GLU A 105 -3.14 10.92 -17.18
N GLU A 106 -4.21 10.33 -17.72
CA GLU A 106 -5.59 10.79 -17.53
C GLU A 106 -6.03 10.74 -16.06
N GLY A 107 -5.67 9.68 -15.33
CA GLY A 107 -6.02 9.53 -13.91
C GLY A 107 -5.35 10.60 -13.04
N VAL A 108 -4.05 10.82 -13.25
CA VAL A 108 -3.30 11.85 -12.52
C VAL A 108 -3.76 13.25 -12.93
N ASP A 109 -3.99 13.52 -14.21
CA ASP A 109 -4.47 14.82 -14.69
C ASP A 109 -5.86 15.16 -14.15
N SER A 110 -6.76 14.18 -14.10
CA SER A 110 -8.07 14.34 -13.47
C SER A 110 -7.95 14.81 -12.03
N PHE A 111 -7.08 14.17 -11.24
CA PHE A 111 -6.82 14.57 -9.86
C PHE A 111 -6.20 15.97 -9.74
N ILE A 112 -5.19 16.26 -10.56
CA ILE A 112 -4.51 17.57 -10.60
C ILE A 112 -5.50 18.69 -10.91
N ASN A 113 -6.38 18.51 -11.88
CA ASN A 113 -7.35 19.54 -12.27
C ASN A 113 -8.32 19.91 -11.15
N ILE A 114 -8.58 18.98 -10.22
CA ILE A 114 -9.44 19.22 -9.05
C ILE A 114 -8.65 19.92 -7.94
N MET A 115 -7.47 19.40 -7.59
CA MET A 115 -6.66 19.88 -6.45
C MET A 115 -5.93 21.20 -6.76
N TRP A 116 -5.42 21.34 -7.98
CA TRP A 116 -4.71 22.51 -8.49
C TRP A 116 -5.22 22.88 -9.89
N PRO A 117 -6.31 23.66 -10.00
CA PRO A 117 -6.86 24.07 -11.30
C PRO A 117 -5.89 24.87 -12.20
N GLN A 118 -4.84 25.46 -11.61
CA GLN A 118 -3.77 26.15 -12.34
C GLN A 118 -2.59 25.22 -12.70
N GLY A 119 -2.70 23.94 -12.38
CA GLY A 119 -1.67 22.93 -12.52
C GLY A 119 -0.69 22.88 -11.34
N ASN A 120 -0.19 21.68 -11.06
CA ASN A 120 0.96 21.46 -10.19
C ASN A 120 1.84 20.37 -10.81
N LYS A 121 2.79 20.80 -11.65
CA LYS A 121 3.67 19.90 -12.39
C LYS A 121 4.51 19.02 -11.46
N SER A 122 5.01 19.59 -10.36
CA SER A 122 5.85 18.86 -9.39
C SER A 122 5.09 17.72 -8.72
N PHE A 123 3.88 18.00 -8.20
CA PHE A 123 3.03 16.97 -7.59
C PHE A 123 2.64 15.89 -8.60
N ARG A 124 2.27 16.31 -9.82
CA ARG A 124 1.88 15.43 -10.92
C ARG A 124 2.99 14.43 -11.25
N GLU A 125 4.18 14.93 -11.58
CA GLU A 125 5.33 14.12 -11.97
C GLU A 125 5.77 13.19 -10.84
N THR A 126 5.77 13.69 -9.59
CA THR A 126 6.12 12.91 -8.41
C THR A 126 5.15 11.75 -8.17
N SER A 127 3.85 12.04 -8.10
CA SER A 127 2.82 11.04 -7.84
C SER A 127 2.79 9.97 -8.93
N PHE A 128 2.91 10.39 -10.19
CA PHE A 128 2.91 9.49 -11.33
C PHE A 128 4.15 8.59 -11.36
N ALA A 129 5.34 9.17 -11.14
CA ALA A 129 6.59 8.40 -11.08
C ALA A 129 6.59 7.40 -9.91
N PHE A 130 6.10 7.82 -8.75
CA PHE A 130 5.95 6.95 -7.59
C PHE A 130 4.99 5.80 -7.86
N ALA A 131 3.77 6.09 -8.32
CA ALA A 131 2.76 5.08 -8.64
C ALA A 131 3.27 4.07 -9.67
N LYS A 132 3.91 4.51 -10.75
CA LYS A 132 4.52 3.62 -11.75
C LYS A 132 5.66 2.77 -11.20
N THR A 133 6.43 3.29 -10.24
CA THR A 133 7.54 2.55 -9.65
C THR A 133 7.06 1.46 -8.69
N VAL A 134 6.00 1.75 -7.91
CA VAL A 134 5.36 0.78 -7.02
C VAL A 134 4.54 -0.25 -7.79
N ALA A 135 3.88 0.13 -8.89
CA ALA A 135 3.19 -0.81 -9.79
C ALA A 135 4.14 -1.89 -10.31
N LYS A 136 5.40 -1.56 -10.65
CA LYS A 136 6.40 -2.57 -11.04
C LYS A 136 6.72 -3.57 -9.92
N LEU A 137 6.70 -3.13 -8.66
CA LEU A 137 6.85 -4.04 -7.52
C LEU A 137 5.62 -4.96 -7.43
N ASP A 138 4.41 -4.40 -7.54
CA ASP A 138 3.16 -5.17 -7.58
C ASP A 138 3.20 -6.24 -8.67
N GLU A 139 3.51 -5.88 -9.91
CA GLU A 139 3.61 -6.82 -11.03
C GLU A 139 4.63 -7.95 -10.78
N MET A 140 5.77 -7.65 -10.13
CA MET A 140 6.74 -8.69 -9.74
C MET A 140 6.15 -9.64 -8.70
N VAL A 141 5.45 -9.10 -7.69
CA VAL A 141 4.77 -9.90 -6.65
C VAL A 141 3.68 -10.76 -7.28
N ILE A 142 2.88 -10.22 -8.20
CA ILE A 142 1.83 -10.96 -8.92
C ILE A 142 2.44 -12.14 -9.68
N ARG A 143 3.50 -11.93 -10.47
CA ARG A 143 4.17 -13.02 -11.21
C ARG A 143 4.64 -14.13 -10.26
N MET A 144 5.33 -13.75 -9.18
CA MET A 144 5.84 -14.70 -8.20
C MET A 144 4.72 -15.45 -7.47
N LEU A 145 3.65 -14.74 -7.10
CA LEU A 145 2.51 -15.31 -6.41
C LEU A 145 1.77 -16.31 -7.31
N PHE A 146 1.45 -15.95 -8.54
CA PHE A 146 0.80 -16.86 -9.48
C PHE A 146 1.66 -18.09 -9.77
N GLU A 147 2.97 -17.93 -9.95
CA GLU A 147 3.90 -19.05 -10.13
C GLU A 147 3.94 -19.97 -8.89
N SER A 148 3.90 -19.39 -7.68
CA SER A 148 3.90 -20.17 -6.43
C SER A 148 2.67 -21.09 -6.27
N TYR A 149 1.58 -20.79 -6.99
CA TYR A 149 0.35 -21.59 -7.06
C TYR A 149 0.23 -22.42 -8.35
N GLY A 150 1.25 -22.43 -9.22
CA GLY A 150 1.20 -23.14 -10.51
C GLY A 150 0.21 -22.53 -11.51
N ALA A 151 -0.04 -21.22 -11.39
CA ALA A 151 -0.99 -20.46 -12.19
C ALA A 151 -0.29 -19.38 -13.06
N GLU A 152 1.01 -19.52 -13.32
CA GLU A 152 1.86 -18.50 -13.97
C GLU A 152 1.28 -17.99 -15.30
N LYS A 153 0.59 -18.85 -16.06
CA LYS A 153 -0.06 -18.52 -17.34
C LYS A 153 -1.14 -17.43 -17.24
N HIS A 154 -1.64 -17.13 -16.04
CA HIS A 154 -2.67 -16.12 -15.81
C HIS A 154 -2.12 -14.79 -15.28
N SER A 155 -0.83 -14.73 -14.93
CA SER A 155 -0.22 -13.55 -14.29
C SER A 155 -0.27 -12.31 -15.19
N GLU A 156 0.16 -12.39 -16.45
CA GLU A 156 0.14 -11.24 -17.36
C GLU A 156 -1.29 -10.75 -17.64
N SER A 157 -2.25 -11.65 -17.82
CA SER A 157 -3.66 -11.25 -18.00
C SER A 157 -4.23 -10.53 -16.77
N HIS A 158 -3.78 -10.91 -15.55
CA HIS A 158 -4.16 -10.21 -14.34
C HIS A 158 -3.52 -8.82 -14.28
N ILE A 159 -2.22 -8.72 -14.60
CA ILE A 159 -1.48 -7.45 -14.65
C ILE A 159 -2.14 -6.49 -15.66
N ASP A 160 -2.43 -6.95 -16.87
CA ASP A 160 -3.02 -6.13 -17.94
C ASP A 160 -4.42 -5.62 -17.61
N SER A 161 -5.16 -6.33 -16.75
CA SER A 161 -6.50 -5.92 -16.30
C SER A 161 -6.49 -5.13 -14.99
N SER A 162 -5.31 -4.96 -14.37
CA SER A 162 -5.18 -4.27 -13.09
C SER A 162 -5.24 -2.76 -13.25
N THR A 163 -5.83 -2.10 -12.26
CA THR A 163 -5.88 -0.64 -12.14
C THR A 163 -5.36 -0.24 -10.77
N TYR A 164 -4.70 0.90 -10.68
CA TYR A 164 -4.01 1.31 -9.46
C TYR A 164 -4.64 2.56 -8.86
N LEU A 165 -4.86 2.52 -7.55
CA LEU A 165 -5.25 3.65 -6.73
C LEU A 165 -4.06 4.03 -5.85
N LEU A 166 -3.55 5.26 -6.00
CA LEU A 166 -2.58 5.82 -5.06
C LEU A 166 -3.34 6.61 -3.99
N ARG A 167 -3.18 6.23 -2.72
CA ARG A 167 -3.78 6.96 -1.58
C ARG A 167 -2.70 7.68 -0.79
N TYR A 168 -2.90 8.98 -0.60
CA TYR A 168 -2.17 9.74 0.41
C TYR A 168 -2.97 9.69 1.70
N LEU A 169 -2.32 9.32 2.80
CA LEU A 169 -2.93 9.20 4.12
C LEU A 169 -2.17 10.07 5.12
N LYS A 170 -2.90 10.84 5.91
CA LYS A 170 -2.38 11.64 7.02
C LYS A 170 -3.10 11.26 8.30
N TYR A 171 -2.30 11.08 9.33
CA TYR A 171 -2.77 10.82 10.69
C TYR A 171 -2.23 11.90 11.60
N ARG A 172 -3.11 12.59 12.33
CA ARG A 172 -2.69 13.50 13.39
C ARG A 172 -2.50 12.74 14.70
N ALA A 173 -1.63 13.25 15.56
CA ALA A 173 -1.52 12.73 16.92
C ALA A 173 -2.84 12.93 17.68
N PRO A 174 -3.26 11.96 18.51
CA PRO A 174 -4.42 12.13 19.38
C PRO A 174 -4.14 13.18 20.47
N GLU A 175 -5.16 13.96 20.82
CA GLU A 175 -5.11 14.85 21.98
C GLU A 175 -5.32 14.06 23.30
N MET A 176 -5.02 14.70 24.43
CA MET A 176 -5.30 14.17 25.76
C MET A 176 -6.82 13.97 25.87
N ASN A 177 -7.30 12.71 25.86
CA ASN A 177 -8.69 12.24 25.86
C ASN A 177 -9.26 11.75 24.51
N GLU A 178 -8.48 11.73 23.44
CA GLU A 178 -8.88 11.07 22.19
C GLU A 178 -8.42 9.61 22.13
N THR A 179 -9.12 8.81 21.33
CA THR A 179 -8.68 7.44 21.02
C THR A 179 -7.38 7.49 20.22
N SER A 180 -6.46 6.56 20.49
CA SER A 180 -5.27 6.35 19.65
C SER A 180 -5.56 5.57 18.36
N MET A 181 -6.77 5.01 18.22
CA MET A 181 -7.21 4.31 17.02
C MET A 181 -7.54 5.32 15.93
N ALA A 182 -6.61 5.49 14.99
CA ALA A 182 -6.74 6.47 13.93
C ALA A 182 -7.66 6.02 12.79
N PHE A 183 -7.76 4.71 12.55
CA PHE A 183 -8.65 4.10 11.59
C PHE A 183 -9.18 2.76 12.15
N PRO A 184 -10.44 2.36 11.87
CA PRO A 184 -11.01 1.15 12.42
C PRO A 184 -10.43 -0.09 11.74
N SER A 185 -10.41 -1.20 12.47
CA SER A 185 -9.94 -2.48 11.94
C SER A 185 -10.72 -2.90 10.68
N HIS A 186 -10.05 -3.20 9.58
CA HIS A 186 -10.67 -3.52 8.30
C HIS A 186 -9.82 -4.47 7.44
N THR A 187 -10.37 -4.91 6.30
CA THR A 187 -9.60 -5.55 5.23
C THR A 187 -9.72 -4.71 3.97
N ASP A 188 -8.68 -4.75 3.14
CA ASP A 188 -8.68 -4.04 1.87
C ASP A 188 -9.42 -4.83 0.81
N LYS A 189 -10.20 -4.12 -0.03
CA LYS A 189 -10.96 -4.73 -1.13
C LYS A 189 -10.11 -5.01 -2.38
N SER A 190 -8.86 -4.55 -2.40
CA SER A 190 -7.91 -4.69 -3.49
C SER A 190 -7.48 -6.16 -3.68
N PHE A 191 -6.71 -6.41 -4.74
CA PHE A 191 -5.97 -7.68 -4.86
C PHE A 191 -4.76 -7.66 -3.93
N LEU A 192 -3.86 -6.70 -4.12
CA LEU A 192 -2.79 -6.39 -3.18
C LEU A 192 -2.87 -4.93 -2.74
N THR A 193 -2.39 -4.67 -1.52
CA THR A 193 -2.09 -3.32 -1.04
C THR A 193 -0.61 -3.22 -0.72
N ILE A 194 0.04 -2.14 -1.18
CA ILE A 194 1.44 -1.85 -0.90
C ILE A 194 1.53 -0.56 -0.11
N LEU A 195 1.99 -0.66 1.14
CA LEU A 195 2.13 0.48 2.05
C LEU A 195 3.57 0.98 2.08
N TYR A 196 3.70 2.31 2.05
CA TYR A 196 4.94 3.04 2.21
C TYR A 196 4.73 4.16 3.24
N GLN A 197 5.64 4.31 4.21
CA GLN A 197 5.45 5.24 5.33
C GLN A 197 6.72 6.01 5.69
N ASN A 198 6.55 7.12 6.42
CA ASN A 198 7.60 8.04 6.89
C ASN A 198 8.24 7.61 8.22
N HIS A 199 8.36 6.30 8.48
CA HIS A 199 8.95 5.72 9.70
C HIS A 199 8.28 6.08 11.04
N VAL A 200 7.08 6.67 11.02
CA VAL A 200 6.24 6.79 12.22
C VAL A 200 5.49 5.48 12.44
N SER A 201 5.65 4.86 13.60
CA SER A 201 4.91 3.63 13.95
C SER A 201 3.42 3.91 14.12
N GLY A 202 2.58 3.01 13.60
CA GLY A 202 1.12 3.14 13.71
C GLY A 202 0.34 2.04 13.01
N LEU A 203 0.96 1.32 12.06
CA LEU A 203 0.36 0.14 11.45
C LEU A 203 0.42 -1.05 12.40
N GLU A 204 -0.75 -1.58 12.72
CA GLU A 204 -0.90 -2.88 13.35
C GLU A 204 -1.59 -3.84 12.37
N ILE A 205 -1.27 -5.13 12.47
CA ILE A 205 -1.98 -6.18 11.75
C ILE A 205 -2.44 -7.23 12.76
N LYS A 206 -3.63 -7.79 12.55
CA LYS A 206 -4.14 -8.88 13.39
C LYS A 206 -3.68 -10.22 12.83
N THR A 207 -2.98 -11.04 13.59
CA THR A 207 -2.56 -12.39 13.16
C THR A 207 -3.75 -13.36 13.07
N ARG A 208 -3.53 -14.54 12.46
CA ARG A 208 -4.52 -15.65 12.45
C ARG A 208 -5.03 -16.04 13.84
N ASP A 209 -4.18 -15.93 14.86
CA ASP A 209 -4.51 -16.24 16.25
C ASP A 209 -5.28 -15.11 16.95
N GLY A 210 -5.60 -14.05 16.22
CA GLY A 210 -6.36 -12.90 16.69
C GLY A 210 -5.54 -11.88 17.48
N VAL A 211 -4.21 -11.98 17.46
CA VAL A 211 -3.29 -11.10 18.19
C VAL A 211 -2.90 -9.92 17.30
N TRP A 212 -2.96 -8.71 17.82
CA TRP A 212 -2.47 -7.53 17.11
C TRP A 212 -0.95 -7.42 17.24
N MET A 213 -0.26 -7.19 16.13
CA MET A 213 1.18 -6.99 16.07
C MET A 213 1.52 -5.69 15.35
N ASN A 214 2.45 -4.94 15.92
CA ASN A 214 3.02 -3.75 15.29
C ASN A 214 3.90 -4.17 14.11
N VAL A 215 3.79 -3.42 13.01
CA VAL A 215 4.63 -3.63 11.83
C VAL A 215 5.81 -2.66 11.86
N ASN A 216 7.02 -3.21 11.93
CA ASN A 216 8.24 -2.42 11.79
C ASN A 216 8.60 -2.29 10.31
N PHE A 217 8.90 -1.07 9.88
CA PHE A 217 9.32 -0.78 8.51
C PHE A 217 10.84 -0.56 8.47
N PRO A 218 11.63 -1.52 7.97
CA PRO A 218 13.02 -1.28 7.63
C PRO A 218 13.19 -0.09 6.68
N PRO A 219 14.35 0.57 6.64
CA PRO A 219 14.65 1.56 5.62
C PRO A 219 14.44 1.00 4.20
N LYS A 220 13.83 1.79 3.31
CA LYS A 220 13.55 1.41 1.90
C LYS A 220 12.72 0.13 1.77
N SER A 221 11.78 -0.05 2.67
CA SER A 221 10.88 -1.20 2.67
C SER A 221 9.43 -0.79 2.44
N PHE A 222 8.66 -1.77 1.98
CA PHE A 222 7.22 -1.69 1.80
C PHE A 222 6.59 -2.84 2.57
N VAL A 223 5.35 -2.66 3.02
CA VAL A 223 4.51 -3.78 3.47
C VAL A 223 3.60 -4.12 2.30
N VAL A 224 3.66 -5.37 1.84
CA VAL A 224 2.77 -5.89 0.81
C VAL A 224 1.75 -6.79 1.47
N MET A 225 0.47 -6.52 1.27
CA MET A 225 -0.64 -7.21 1.94
C MET A 225 -1.62 -7.79 0.94
N ALA A 226 -2.21 -8.93 1.28
CA ALA A 226 -3.31 -9.52 0.52
C ALA A 226 -4.62 -8.81 0.87
N GLY A 227 -5.34 -8.37 -0.15
CA GLY A 227 -6.72 -7.91 -0.01
C GLY A 227 -7.75 -9.01 -0.29
N ASP A 228 -9.02 -8.67 -0.13
CA ASP A 228 -10.19 -9.53 -0.30
C ASP A 228 -10.29 -10.18 -1.69
N ALA A 229 -9.73 -9.58 -2.75
CA ALA A 229 -9.74 -10.22 -4.06
C ALA A 229 -8.68 -11.32 -4.18
N CYS A 230 -7.48 -11.11 -3.62
CA CYS A 230 -6.41 -12.12 -3.59
C CYS A 230 -6.79 -13.32 -2.72
N GLN A 231 -7.46 -13.05 -1.60
CA GLN A 231 -8.09 -14.03 -0.73
C GLN A 231 -8.92 -15.07 -1.49
N VAL A 232 -9.91 -14.58 -2.25
CA VAL A 232 -10.88 -15.42 -2.94
C VAL A 232 -10.20 -16.23 -4.03
N LEU A 233 -9.27 -15.63 -4.78
CA LEU A 233 -8.60 -16.30 -5.88
C LEU A 233 -7.73 -17.48 -5.40
N PHE A 234 -6.96 -17.28 -4.34
CA PHE A 234 -6.00 -18.28 -3.86
C PHE A 234 -6.46 -19.04 -2.61
N SER A 235 -7.71 -18.83 -2.18
CA SER A 235 -8.27 -19.41 -0.94
C SER A 235 -7.38 -19.14 0.29
N ILE A 236 -6.73 -17.98 0.32
CA ILE A 236 -5.96 -17.52 1.49
C ILE A 236 -6.99 -17.24 2.59
N SER A 237 -6.81 -17.75 3.80
CA SER A 237 -7.67 -17.36 4.94
C SER A 237 -7.09 -16.11 5.62
N LEU A 238 -7.73 -14.95 5.43
CA LEU A 238 -7.50 -13.77 6.29
C LEU A 238 -8.44 -13.93 7.49
N ASN A 239 -7.85 -14.13 8.67
CA ASN A 239 -8.43 -13.59 9.89
C ASN A 239 -7.75 -12.25 10.25
N HIS A 240 -7.04 -11.66 9.28
CA HIS A 240 -6.19 -10.50 9.50
C HIS A 240 -6.95 -9.23 9.16
N TYR A 241 -6.99 -8.33 10.13
CA TYR A 241 -7.53 -6.99 10.01
C TYR A 241 -6.35 -6.02 10.12
N ILE A 242 -6.46 -4.91 9.40
CA ILE A 242 -5.58 -3.73 9.40
C ILE A 242 -6.25 -2.68 10.28
#